data_AF-A0A6L8F1C0-F1
#
_entry.id   AF-A0A6L8F1C0-F1
#
_cell.length_a   1.000
_cell.length_b   1.000
_cell.length_c   1.000
_cell.angle_alpha   90.00
_cell.angle_beta   90.00
_cell.angle_gamma   90.00
#
_symmetry.space_group_name_H-M   'P 1'
#
loop_
_entity.id
_entity.type
_entity.pdbx_description
1 polymer ?
#
loop_
_entity_poly.entity_id
_entity_poly.type
_entity_poly.pdbx_seq_one_letter_code
_entity_poly.pdbx_strand_id
1 'polypeptide(L)'
;MFAPHPDGKAVMTPGVARLGSAVCARIYKQIAEFDDFTEDNDPYEDHDFGSIQPQGLPKIFWKIDYYEDADMEYGAEDKLNAYRVLVIMLSEEY
;
A
#
# COMPACT_ATOMS: atom_id res chain seq x y z
N MET A 1 -20.87 -11.69 17.05
CA MET A 1 -19.50 -11.61 17.59
C MET A 1 -18.63 -11.11 16.45
N PHE A 2 -18.32 -9.82 16.40
CA PHE A 2 -17.43 -9.26 15.39
C PHE A 2 -16.01 -9.50 15.88
N ALA A 3 -15.34 -10.50 15.31
CA ALA A 3 -13.91 -10.65 15.54
C ALA A 3 -13.18 -9.53 14.75
N PRO A 4 -12.21 -8.83 15.35
CA PRO A 4 -11.37 -7.93 14.58
C PRO A 4 -10.56 -8.77 13.59
N HIS A 5 -10.59 -8.44 12.31
CA HIS A 5 -9.60 -8.93 11.36
C HIS A 5 -8.73 -7.75 10.93
N PRO A 6 -7.49 -7.63 11.44
CA PRO A 6 -6.49 -6.82 10.77
C PRO A 6 -5.23 -7.66 10.52
N ASP A 7 -5.38 -8.92 10.09
CA ASP A 7 -4.24 -9.61 9.50
C ASP A 7 -3.98 -9.03 8.11
N GLY A 8 -2.74 -8.62 7.90
CA GLY A 8 -2.26 -8.03 6.68
C GLY A 8 -0.74 -7.89 6.77
N LYS A 9 -0.10 -7.53 5.68
CA LYS A 9 1.33 -7.25 5.69
C LYS A 9 1.66 -6.09 4.79
N ALA A 10 2.75 -5.41 5.14
CA ALA A 10 3.38 -4.45 4.25
C ALA A 10 4.62 -5.08 3.63
N VAL A 11 4.74 -4.97 2.33
CA VAL A 11 5.91 -5.37 1.56
C VAL A 11 6.40 -4.19 0.75
N MET A 12 7.71 -4.17 0.47
CA MET A 12 8.30 -3.16 -0.38
C MET A 12 9.21 -3.83 -1.40
N THR A 13 9.31 -3.23 -2.58
CA THR A 13 10.22 -3.70 -3.63
C THR A 13 11.68 -3.54 -3.20
N PRO A 14 12.61 -4.28 -3.83
CA PRO A 14 14.04 -4.05 -3.65
C PRO A 14 14.47 -2.61 -3.95
N GLY A 15 13.83 -1.92 -4.89
CA GLY A 15 14.11 -0.51 -5.19
C GLY A 15 13.87 0.39 -3.99
N VAL A 16 12.72 0.27 -3.34
CA VAL A 16 12.39 1.02 -2.12
C VAL A 16 13.28 0.61 -0.94
N ALA A 17 13.48 -0.69 -0.73
CA ALA A 17 14.30 -1.20 0.37
C ALA A 17 15.76 -0.67 0.34
N ARG A 18 16.31 -0.45 -0.86
CA ARG A 18 17.67 0.07 -1.07
C ARG A 18 17.83 1.54 -0.67
N LEU A 19 16.74 2.28 -0.45
CA LEU A 19 16.79 3.67 0.04
C LEU A 19 17.24 3.76 1.51
N GLY A 20 17.28 2.63 2.23
CA GLY A 20 17.72 2.55 3.61
C GLY A 20 16.57 2.67 4.61
N SER A 21 16.77 2.08 5.79
CA SER A 21 15.71 1.88 6.80
C SER A 21 15.06 3.17 7.29
N ALA A 22 15.84 4.23 7.53
CA ALA A 22 15.31 5.53 7.95
C ALA A 22 14.41 6.17 6.90
N VAL A 23 14.77 6.02 5.62
CA VAL A 23 13.96 6.50 4.50
C VAL A 23 12.69 5.66 4.35
N CYS A 24 12.79 4.33 4.44
CA CYS A 24 11.65 3.43 4.39
C CYS A 24 10.64 3.73 5.50
N ALA A 25 11.11 3.99 6.73
CA ALA A 25 10.24 4.38 7.84
C ALA A 25 9.51 5.71 7.57
N ARG A 26 10.17 6.67 6.93
CA ARG A 26 9.55 7.94 6.53
C ARG A 26 8.49 7.74 5.44
N ILE A 27 8.78 6.90 4.45
CA ILE A 27 7.83 6.53 3.39
C ILE A 27 6.60 5.87 4.02
N TYR A 28 6.79 4.89 4.90
CA TYR A 28 5.70 4.21 5.58
C TYR A 28 4.82 5.18 6.37
N LYS A 29 5.43 6.10 7.10
CA LYS A 29 4.70 7.14 7.85
C LYS A 29 3.84 8.00 6.91
N GLN A 30 4.39 8.46 5.78
CA GLN A 30 3.64 9.28 4.82
C GLN A 30 2.48 8.52 4.18
N ILE A 31 2.66 7.22 3.88
CA ILE A 31 1.56 6.38 3.37
C ILE A 31 0.48 6.21 4.44
N ALA A 32 0.85 5.98 5.69
CA ALA A 32 -0.11 5.84 6.80
C ALA A 32 -0.89 7.13 7.10
N GLU A 33 -0.35 8.28 6.74
CA GLU A 33 -0.97 9.61 6.89
C GLU A 33 -1.59 10.12 5.57
N PHE A 34 -1.58 9.32 4.50
CA PHE A 34 -2.07 9.76 3.19
C PHE A 34 -3.59 9.90 3.18
N ASP A 35 -4.06 11.09 2.83
CA ASP A 35 -5.48 11.44 2.70
C ASP A 35 -5.80 12.25 1.41
N ASP A 36 -4.82 12.42 0.52
CA ASP A 36 -4.93 13.21 -0.71
C ASP A 36 -5.53 12.38 -1.86
N PHE A 37 -6.71 11.82 -1.63
CA PHE A 37 -7.50 11.14 -2.66
C PHE A 37 -8.28 12.18 -3.48
N THR A 38 -8.11 12.13 -4.79
CA THR A 38 -8.76 13.04 -5.75
C THR A 38 -9.36 12.23 -6.89
N GLU A 39 -10.31 12.82 -7.63
CA GLU A 39 -10.91 12.16 -8.80
C GLU A 39 -9.86 11.74 -9.86
N ASP A 40 -8.73 12.43 -9.91
CA ASP A 40 -7.62 12.12 -10.82
C ASP A 40 -6.82 10.88 -10.39
N ASN A 41 -6.74 10.59 -9.08
CA ASN A 41 -5.90 9.51 -8.54
C ASN A 41 -6.68 8.33 -7.95
N ASP A 42 -7.98 8.52 -7.67
CA ASP A 42 -8.90 7.51 -7.14
C ASP A 42 -10.33 7.70 -7.68
N PRO A 43 -10.55 7.48 -9.00
CA PRO A 43 -11.84 7.72 -9.65
C PRO A 43 -12.97 6.78 -9.19
N TYR A 44 -12.62 5.70 -8.48
CA TYR A 44 -13.57 4.69 -8.00
C TYR A 44 -13.78 4.73 -6.48
N GLU A 45 -13.14 5.67 -5.77
CA GLU A 45 -13.23 5.84 -4.32
C GLU A 45 -12.90 4.56 -3.53
N ASP A 46 -12.05 3.70 -4.11
CA ASP A 46 -11.64 2.44 -3.50
C ASP A 46 -10.51 2.65 -2.48
N HIS A 47 -9.83 3.81 -2.52
CA HIS A 47 -8.75 4.22 -1.61
C HIS A 47 -7.62 3.17 -1.50
N ASP A 48 -7.42 2.37 -2.55
CA ASP A 48 -6.51 1.23 -2.56
C ASP A 48 -5.25 1.45 -3.40
N PHE A 49 -5.08 2.64 -3.99
CA PHE A 49 -3.91 3.03 -4.75
C PHE A 49 -3.58 4.51 -4.50
N GLY A 50 -2.28 4.83 -4.48
CA GLY A 50 -1.85 6.22 -4.39
C GLY A 50 -0.36 6.42 -4.65
N SER A 51 0.06 7.67 -4.53
CA SER A 51 1.47 8.03 -4.72
C SER A 51 1.92 9.15 -3.80
N ILE A 52 3.18 9.10 -3.38
CA ILE A 52 3.82 10.16 -2.61
C ILE A 52 5.15 10.55 -3.26
N GLN A 53 5.56 11.81 -3.06
CA GLN A 53 6.85 12.34 -3.53
C GLN A 53 7.61 12.95 -2.35
N PRO A 54 8.29 12.14 -1.53
CA PRO A 54 9.07 12.68 -0.42
C PRO A 54 10.22 13.54 -0.96
N GLN A 55 10.52 14.65 -0.28
CA GLN A 55 11.60 15.55 -0.70
C GLN A 55 12.93 14.81 -0.85
N GLY A 56 13.58 15.01 -1.99
CA GLY A 56 14.89 14.43 -2.33
C GLY A 56 14.87 12.92 -2.62
N LEU A 57 13.70 12.30 -2.75
CA LEU A 57 13.53 10.89 -3.12
C LEU A 57 12.78 10.75 -4.44
N PRO A 58 12.88 9.58 -5.11
CA PRO A 58 12.00 9.23 -6.22
C PRO A 58 10.52 9.19 -5.82
N LYS A 59 9.64 9.24 -6.82
CA LYS A 59 8.19 9.06 -6.61
C LYS A 59 7.94 7.63 -6.14
N ILE A 60 7.10 7.47 -5.13
CA ILE A 60 6.72 6.18 -4.58
C ILE A 60 5.25 5.94 -4.91
N PHE A 61 4.95 4.78 -5.46
CA PHE A 61 3.59 4.26 -5.58
C PHE A 61 3.33 3.28 -4.45
N TRP A 62 2.07 3.23 -4.02
CA TRP A 62 1.62 2.24 -3.08
C TRP A 62 0.24 1.73 -3.50
N LYS A 63 -0.06 0.48 -3.15
CA LYS A 63 -1.39 -0.11 -3.36
C LYS A 63 -1.75 -1.11 -2.27
N ILE A 64 -3.03 -1.41 -2.12
CA ILE A 64 -3.57 -2.45 -1.25
C ILE A 64 -4.13 -3.56 -2.13
N ASP A 65 -3.46 -4.71 -2.13
CA ASP A 65 -3.99 -5.92 -2.75
C ASP A 65 -4.85 -6.70 -1.72
N TYR A 66 -5.96 -7.27 -2.19
CA TYR A 66 -6.93 -7.98 -1.37
C TYR A 66 -6.91 -9.47 -1.67
N TYR A 67 -6.62 -10.30 -0.68
CA TYR A 67 -6.57 -11.76 -0.78
C TYR A 67 -7.58 -12.42 0.17
N GLU A 68 -8.01 -13.62 -0.17
CA GLU A 68 -8.91 -14.40 0.70
C GLU A 68 -8.29 -14.66 2.07
N ASP A 69 -6.99 -14.95 2.11
CA ASP A 69 -6.23 -15.23 3.32
C ASP A 69 -4.72 -14.90 3.18
N ALA A 70 -3.93 -15.31 4.18
CA ALA A 70 -2.50 -15.03 4.27
C ALA A 70 -1.62 -15.83 3.28
N ASP A 71 -2.15 -16.89 2.64
CA ASP A 71 -1.42 -17.66 1.63
C ASP A 71 -1.34 -16.88 0.30
N MET A 72 -2.22 -15.90 0.10
CA MET A 72 -2.27 -14.99 -1.06
C MET A 72 -2.38 -15.72 -2.40
N GLU A 73 -3.04 -16.88 -2.43
CA GLU A 73 -3.26 -17.68 -3.64
C GLU A 73 -4.40 -17.11 -4.50
N TYR A 74 -5.47 -16.64 -3.84
CA TYR A 74 -6.68 -16.12 -4.48
C TYR A 74 -7.03 -14.71 -3.99
N GLY A 75 -7.55 -13.90 -4.90
CA GLY A 75 -8.05 -12.56 -4.58
C GLY A 75 -9.38 -12.64 -3.83
N ALA A 76 -9.60 -11.77 -2.86
CA ALA A 76 -10.85 -11.75 -2.11
C ALA A 76 -12.00 -11.15 -2.92
N GLU A 77 -13.17 -11.79 -2.89
CA GLU A 77 -14.42 -11.20 -3.39
C GLU A 77 -14.97 -10.12 -2.44
N ASP A 78 -14.79 -10.30 -1.12
CA ASP A 78 -15.21 -9.35 -0.10
C ASP A 78 -14.03 -8.53 0.42
N LYS A 79 -13.85 -7.32 -0.12
CA LYS A 79 -12.80 -6.37 0.30
C LYS A 79 -12.87 -6.02 1.80
N LEU A 80 -14.04 -6.15 2.47
CA LEU A 80 -14.19 -5.79 3.88
C LEU A 80 -13.50 -6.81 4.80
N ASN A 81 -13.58 -8.09 4.45
CA ASN A 81 -13.03 -9.20 5.24
C ASN A 81 -11.73 -9.81 4.66
N ALA A 82 -11.19 -9.21 3.61
CA ALA A 82 -9.97 -9.64 2.95
C ALA A 82 -8.70 -9.50 3.83
N TYR A 83 -7.73 -10.39 3.58
CA TYR A 83 -6.33 -10.21 3.96
C TYR A 83 -5.70 -9.14 3.07
N ARG A 84 -5.20 -8.05 3.69
CA ARG A 84 -4.71 -6.87 2.96
C ARG A 84 -3.20 -6.86 2.87
N VAL A 85 -2.68 -6.65 1.66
CA VAL A 85 -1.24 -6.50 1.42
C VAL A 85 -0.96 -5.11 0.91
N LEU A 86 -0.31 -4.29 1.74
CA LEU A 86 0.23 -3.00 1.31
C LEU A 86 1.52 -3.26 0.53
N VAL A 87 1.52 -2.93 -0.77
CA VAL A 87 2.69 -3.02 -1.64
C VAL A 87 3.24 -1.61 -1.86
N ILE A 88 4.53 -1.42 -1.58
CA ILE A 88 5.23 -0.13 -1.73
C ILE A 88 6.34 -0.29 -2.78
N MET A 89 6.33 0.56 -3.80
CA MET A 89 7.24 0.47 -4.95
C MET A 89 7.68 1.85 -5.44
N LEU A 90 8.82 1.93 -6.13
CA LEU A 90 9.16 3.11 -6.90
C LEU A 90 8.16 3.24 -8.05
N SER A 91 7.84 4.47 -8.48
CA SER A 91 6.92 4.67 -9.61
C SER A 91 7.44 4.05 -10.92
N GLU A 92 8.75 3.86 -11.05
CA GLU A 92 9.38 3.23 -12.22
C GLU A 92 9.28 1.69 -12.20
N GLU A 93 8.85 1.10 -11.09
CA GLU A 93 8.64 -0.34 -10.94
C GLU A 93 7.17 -0.75 -11.20
N TYR A 94 6.31 0.22 -11.54
CA TYR A 94 4.89 0.05 -11.89
C TYR A 94 4.69 0.25 -13.39
#